data_AF-A0A1S3DAE5-F1
#
_entry.id   AF-A0A1S3DAE5-F1
#
_cell.length_a   1.000
_cell.length_b   1.000
_cell.length_c   1.000
_cell.angle_alpha   90.00
_cell.angle_beta   90.00
_cell.angle_gamma   90.00
#
_symmetry.space_group_name_H-M   'P 1'
#
loop_
_entity.id
_entity.type
_entity.pdbx_description
1 polymer ?
#
loop_
_entity_poly.entity_id
_entity_poly.type
_entity_poly.pdbx_seq_one_letter_code
_entity_poly.pdbx_strand_id
1 'polypeptide(L)' 'MKVSVKQYRWQCIECKCCSVCGTSDNDDQLLFCDDCDRGYHMYCLVPPIQTPPEGSWSCQLCLKEFHRK' A
#
# COMPACT_ATOMS: atom_id res chain seq x y z
N MET A 1 11.45 -10.97 0.87
CA MET A 1 10.46 -11.82 1.58
C MET A 1 9.32 -10.89 2.01
N LYS A 2 8.06 -11.29 1.79
CA LYS A 2 6.88 -10.47 2.18
C LYS A 2 6.91 -10.14 3.67
N VAL A 3 6.54 -8.92 4.04
CA VAL A 3 6.41 -8.53 5.47
C VAL A 3 5.20 -9.24 6.03
N SER A 4 5.40 -10.01 7.11
CA SER A 4 4.26 -10.51 7.87
C SER A 4 3.54 -9.32 8.50
N VAL A 5 2.22 -9.25 8.29
CA VAL A 5 1.33 -8.25 8.92
C VAL A 5 1.44 -8.19 10.44
N LYS A 6 2.04 -9.21 11.07
CA LYS A 6 2.37 -9.25 12.50
C LYS A 6 3.46 -8.27 12.93
N GLN A 7 4.25 -7.72 12.00
CA GLN A 7 5.39 -6.84 12.33
C GLN A 7 5.02 -5.37 12.53
N TYR A 8 3.76 -4.98 12.27
CA TYR A 8 3.29 -3.62 12.48
C TYR A 8 1.80 -3.61 12.86
N ARG A 9 1.23 -2.43 13.14
CA ARG A 9 -0.20 -2.27 13.43
C ARG A 9 -1.03 -2.49 12.15
N TRP A 10 -1.21 -3.75 11.78
CA TRP A 10 -2.10 -4.12 10.69
C TRP A 10 -3.52 -3.66 10.98
N GLN A 11 -4.19 -3.17 9.93
CA GLN A 11 -5.58 -2.76 9.94
C GLN A 11 -6.36 -3.74 9.07
N CYS A 12 -7.60 -4.09 9.46
CA CYS A 12 -8.49 -4.83 8.57
C CYS A 12 -8.86 -3.99 7.33
N ILE A 13 -9.53 -4.61 6.36
CA ILE A 13 -9.93 -3.95 5.11
C ILE A 13 -10.77 -2.70 5.39
N GLU A 14 -11.73 -2.77 6.32
CA GLU A 14 -12.62 -1.66 6.68
C GLU A 14 -11.95 -0.55 7.49
N CYS A 15 -10.82 -0.84 8.16
CA CYS A 15 -10.06 0.14 8.94
C CYS A 15 -8.80 0.62 8.21
N LYS A 16 -8.61 0.25 6.95
CA LYS A 16 -7.38 0.55 6.23
C LYS A 16 -7.28 2.05 5.95
N CYS A 17 -6.18 2.65 6.38
CA CYS A 17 -5.85 4.03 6.11
C CYS A 17 -4.68 4.10 5.13
N CYS A 18 -4.64 5.17 4.35
CA CYS A 18 -3.49 5.50 3.54
C CYS A 18 -2.28 5.81 4.44
N SER A 19 -1.15 5.16 4.17
CA SER A 19 0.08 5.33 4.94
C SER A 19 0.77 6.68 4.71
N VAL A 20 0.27 7.49 3.77
CA VAL A 20 0.81 8.82 3.44
C VAL A 20 -0.01 9.94 4.09
N CYS A 21 -1.33 9.96 3.88
CA CYS A 21 -2.20 11.01 4.42
C CYS A 21 -2.93 10.62 5.71
N GLY A 22 -2.96 9.33 6.07
CA GLY A 22 -3.60 8.83 7.29
C GLY A 22 -5.12 8.70 7.22
N THR A 23 -5.77 9.02 6.09
CA THR A 23 -7.22 8.95 5.94
C THR A 23 -7.66 7.62 5.30
N SER A 24 -8.92 7.26 5.51
CA SER A 24 -9.61 6.14 4.86
C SER A 24 -10.64 6.59 3.82
N ASP A 25 -10.71 7.89 3.52
CA ASP A 25 -11.59 8.44 2.48
C ASP A 25 -11.14 8.00 1.09
N ASN A 26 -12.00 8.04 0.06
CA ASN A 26 -11.66 7.63 -1.31
C ASN A 26 -11.05 6.21 -1.37
N ASP A 27 -11.75 5.26 -0.74
CA ASP A 27 -11.36 3.85 -0.65
C ASP A 27 -11.29 3.17 -2.03
N ASP A 28 -12.06 3.65 -3.01
CA ASP A 28 -11.98 3.27 -4.43
C ASP A 28 -10.59 3.55 -5.05
N GLN A 29 -9.84 4.48 -4.48
CA GLN A 29 -8.49 4.84 -4.90
C GLN A 29 -7.41 4.35 -3.93
N LEU A 30 -7.75 3.53 -2.95
CA LEU A 30 -6.83 3.03 -1.94
C LEU A 30 -6.26 1.66 -2.34
N LEU A 31 -5.00 1.63 -2.77
CA LEU A 31 -4.29 0.40 -3.12
C LEU A 31 -3.75 -0.32 -1.89
N PHE A 32 -3.82 -1.64 -1.89
CA PHE A 32 -3.20 -2.50 -0.89
C PHE A 32 -1.93 -3.14 -1.45
N CYS A 33 -0.84 -3.02 -0.70
CA CYS A 33 0.43 -3.62 -1.09
C CYS A 33 0.40 -5.15 -0.91
N ASP A 34 0.67 -5.93 -1.95
CA ASP A 34 0.63 -7.40 -1.90
C ASP A 34 1.71 -8.03 -1.02
N ASP A 35 2.73 -7.26 -0.64
CA ASP A 35 3.85 -7.74 0.18
C ASP A 35 3.73 -7.39 1.66
N CYS A 36 2.98 -6.34 2.01
CA CYS A 36 2.84 -5.94 3.40
C CYS A 36 1.40 -5.75 3.84
N ASP A 37 0.45 -5.47 2.94
CA ASP A 37 -0.96 -5.15 3.23
C ASP A 37 -1.19 -3.74 3.80
N ARG A 38 -0.27 -2.80 3.54
CA ARG A 38 -0.46 -1.36 3.83
C ARG A 38 -1.28 -0.70 2.72
N GLY A 39 -2.15 0.23 3.10
CA GLY A 39 -2.95 1.06 2.20
C GLY A 39 -2.21 2.29 1.71
N TYR A 40 -2.39 2.65 0.43
CA TYR A 40 -1.88 3.87 -0.18
C TYR A 40 -2.84 4.39 -1.24
N HIS A 41 -3.25 5.65 -1.14
CA HIS A 41 -4.03 6.25 -2.22
C HIS A 41 -3.19 6.37 -3.49
N MET A 42 -3.78 6.06 -4.63
CA MET A 42 -3.15 6.19 -5.94
C MET A 42 -2.56 7.61 -6.15
N TYR A 43 -3.28 8.64 -5.72
CA TYR A 43 -2.84 10.04 -5.81
C TYR A 43 -1.86 10.48 -4.72
N CYS A 44 -1.72 9.73 -3.62
CA CYS A 44 -0.74 10.01 -2.58
C CYS A 44 0.64 9.41 -2.88
N LEU A 45 0.73 8.53 -3.87
CA LEU A 45 1.99 7.94 -4.33
C LEU A 45 2.82 8.97 -5.13
N VAL A 46 4.13 8.76 -5.17
CA VAL A 46 5.06 9.61 -5.94
C VAL A 46 5.96 8.72 -6.81
N PRO A 47 5.73 8.59 -8.12
CA PRO A 47 4.70 9.30 -8.91
C PRO A 47 3.28 8.82 -8.60
N PRO A 48 2.25 9.69 -8.79
CA PRO A 48 0.87 9.30 -8.60
C PRO A 48 0.45 8.29 -9.67
N ILE A 49 -0.34 7.31 -9.26
CA ILE A 49 -0.93 6.31 -10.13
C ILE A 49 -2.31 6.84 -10.56
N GLN A 50 -2.66 6.72 -11.84
CA GLN A 50 -3.96 7.19 -12.34
C GLN A 50 -4.99 6.06 -12.44
N THR A 51 -4.52 4.84 -12.64
CA THR A 51 -5.36 3.65 -12.82
C THR A 51 -4.81 2.52 -11.94
N PRO A 52 -5.67 1.71 -11.31
CA PRO A 52 -5.23 0.54 -10.56
C PRO A 52 -4.28 -0.32 -11.41
N PRO A 53 -3.10 -0.70 -10.90
CA PRO A 53 -2.13 -1.48 -11.64
C PRO A 53 -2.68 -2.88 -11.97
N GLU A 54 -2.31 -3.40 -13.13
CA GLU A 54 -2.66 -4.77 -13.51
C GLU A 54 -1.76 -5.77 -12.77
N GLY A 55 -2.37 -6.71 -12.06
CA GLY A 55 -1.66 -7.75 -11.31
C GLY A 55 -1.18 -7.28 -9.94
N SER A 56 -0.03 -7.79 -9.50
CA SER A 56 0.50 -7.51 -8.15
C SER A 56 1.16 -6.15 -8.06
N TRP A 57 0.86 -5.42 -6.98
CA TRP A 57 1.45 -4.12 -6.67
C TRP A 57 2.16 -4.12 -5.32
N SER A 58 3.40 -3.63 -5.34
CA SER A 58 4.24 -3.50 -4.16
C SER A 58 4.50 -2.02 -3.87
N CYS A 59 4.25 -1.59 -2.64
CA CYS A 59 4.55 -0.24 -2.21
C CYS A 59 6.07 0.05 -2.23
N GLN A 60 6.43 1.34 -2.28
CA GLN A 60 7.84 1.76 -2.35
C GLN A 60 8.71 1.25 -1.18
N LEU A 61 8.12 1.07 0.00
CA LEU A 61 8.84 0.47 1.13
C LEU A 61 9.25 -0.97 0.80
N CYS A 62 8.30 -1.80 0.38
CA CYS A 62 8.59 -3.18 -0.01
C CYS A 62 9.54 -3.26 -1.20
N LEU A 63 9.42 -2.37 -2.19
CA LEU A 63 10.35 -2.30 -3.32
C LEU A 63 11.79 -2.02 -2.87
N LYS A 64 11.98 -1.07 -1.94
CA LYS A 64 13.31 -0.73 -1.39
C LYS A 64 13.88 -1.83 -0.49
N GLU A 65 13.03 -2.47 0.31
CA GLU A 65 13.47 -3.47 1.30
C GLU A 65 13.68 -4.86 0.70
N PHE A 66 12.85 -5.29 -0.27
CA PHE A 66 12.85 -6.66 -0.79
C PHE A 66 13.20 -6.81 -2.26
N HIS A 67 12.99 -5.77 -3.07
CA HIS A 67 13.23 -5.82 -4.51
C HIS A 67 14.49 -5.06 -4.95
N ARG A 68 15.30 -4.60 -3.99
CA ARG A 68 16.63 -4.06 -4.28
C ARG A 68 17.57 -5.22 -4.64
N LYS A 69 18.07 -5.21 -5.87
CA LYS A 69 19.18 -6.07 -6.31
C LYS A 69 20.48 -5.67 -5.62
#